data_AF-A0A0Q9T7P8-F1
#
_entry.id   AF-A0A0Q9T7P8-F1
#
_cell.length_a   1.000
_cell.length_b   1.000
_cell.length_c   1.000
_cell.angle_alpha   90.00
_cell.angle_beta   90.00
_cell.angle_gamma   90.00
#
_symmetry.space_group_name_H-M   'P 1'
#
loop_
_entity.id
_entity.type
_entity.pdbx_description
1 polymer ?
#
loop_
_entity_poly.entity_id
_entity_poly.type
_entity_poly.pdbx_seq_one_letter_code
_entity_poly.pdbx_strand_id
1 'polypeptide(L)' 'MRDAIEQGQLDDVFVDAASDPPYVCSYGAMVAHVLTFAAHRRTLAVRALDKHGVTRLGWGDPIEWLDAAHRA' A
#
# COMPACT_ATOMS: atom_id res chain seq x y z
N MET A 1 -6.93 6.99 9.64
CA MET A 1 -6.67 5.55 9.88
C MET A 1 -6.33 5.26 11.33
N ARG A 2 -5.39 5.99 11.96
CA ARG A 2 -5.10 5.88 13.40
C ARG A 2 -6.37 5.88 14.25
N ASP A 3 -7.19 6.91 14.14
CA ASP A 3 -8.41 7.05 14.94
C ASP A 3 -9.40 5.88 14.69
N ALA A 4 -9.55 5.45 13.43
CA ALA A 4 -10.39 4.29 13.09
C ALA A 4 -9.86 2.98 13.70
N ILE A 5 -8.54 2.82 13.83
CA ILE A 5 -7.94 1.68 14.54
C ILE A 5 -8.22 1.80 16.04
N GLU A 6 -7.98 2.97 16.62
CA GLU A 6 -8.20 3.24 18.05
C GLU A 6 -9.66 3.05 18.47
N GLN A 7 -10.60 3.30 17.54
CA GLN A 7 -12.03 3.13 17.74
C GLN A 7 -12.58 1.76 17.30
N GLY A 8 -11.73 0.86 16.76
CA GLY A 8 -12.16 -0.47 16.31
C GLY A 8 -13.07 -0.47 15.06
N GLN A 9 -12.95 0.54 14.21
CA GLN A 9 -13.83 0.81 13.06
C GLN A 9 -13.26 0.33 11.71
N LEU A 10 -12.33 -0.62 11.71
CA LEU A 10 -11.79 -1.11 10.43
C LEU A 10 -12.83 -1.82 9.57
N ASP A 11 -13.90 -2.33 10.18
CA ASP A 11 -15.03 -2.98 9.49
C ASP A 11 -16.09 -1.97 9.01
N ASP A 12 -16.00 -0.69 9.41
CA ASP A 12 -16.89 0.35 8.91
C ASP A 12 -16.67 0.57 7.41
N VAL A 13 -17.78 0.77 6.70
CA VAL A 13 -17.80 0.88 5.24
C VAL A 13 -17.92 2.32 4.76
N PHE A 14 -17.30 2.61 3.61
CA PHE A 14 -17.45 3.87 2.89
C PHE A 14 -17.72 3.61 1.41
N VAL A 15 -18.22 4.64 0.73
CA VAL A 15 -18.43 4.63 -0.73
C VAL A 15 -17.24 5.30 -1.38
N ASP A 16 -16.49 4.56 -2.19
CA ASP A 16 -15.58 5.12 -3.17
C ASP A 16 -16.40 5.62 -4.36
N ALA A 17 -16.73 6.90 -4.34
CA ALA A 17 -17.46 7.59 -5.40
C ALA A 17 -16.56 8.01 -6.58
N ALA A 18 -15.23 7.81 -6.49
CA ALA A 18 -14.30 8.08 -7.58
C ALA A 18 -14.19 6.90 -8.56
N SER A 19 -14.52 5.69 -8.10
CA SER A 19 -14.65 4.50 -8.94
C SER A 19 -15.90 4.58 -9.84
N ASP A 20 -15.80 4.02 -11.05
CA ASP A 20 -16.94 3.82 -11.96
C ASP A 20 -17.07 2.33 -12.31
N PRO A 21 -18.12 1.63 -11.80
CA PRO A 21 -19.19 2.16 -10.94
C PRO A 21 -18.72 2.46 -9.51
N PRO A 22 -19.46 3.27 -8.73
CA PRO A 22 -19.17 3.49 -7.32
C PRO A 22 -19.09 2.18 -6.55
N TYR A 23 -18.14 2.08 -5.62
CA TYR A 23 -17.82 0.85 -4.91
C TYR A 23 -17.91 1.04 -3.40
N VAL A 24 -18.45 0.05 -2.67
CA VAL A 24 -18.54 0.06 -1.21
C VAL A 24 -17.55 -0.93 -0.63
N CYS A 25 -16.71 -0.49 0.31
CA CYS A 25 -15.79 -1.36 1.02
C CYS A 25 -15.49 -0.85 2.43
N SER A 26 -14.97 -1.74 3.28
CA SER A 26 -14.50 -1.35 4.61
C SER A 26 -13.16 -0.64 4.56
N TYR A 27 -12.85 0.16 5.57
CA TYR A 27 -11.53 0.79 5.71
C TYR A 27 -10.41 -0.26 5.71
N GLY A 28 -10.59 -1.36 6.46
CA GLY A 28 -9.64 -2.46 6.51
C GLY A 28 -9.45 -3.12 5.14
N ALA A 29 -10.53 -3.37 4.41
CA ALA A 29 -10.48 -3.97 3.09
C ALA A 29 -9.74 -3.08 2.08
N MET A 30 -10.00 -1.76 2.07
CA MET A 30 -9.32 -0.83 1.18
C MET A 30 -7.81 -0.77 1.44
N VAL A 31 -7.39 -0.71 2.71
CA VAL A 31 -5.96 -0.69 3.03
C VAL A 31 -5.29 -2.01 2.64
N ALA A 32 -5.91 -3.15 2.94
CA ALA A 32 -5.41 -4.46 2.53
C ALA A 32 -5.28 -4.57 0.99
N HIS A 33 -6.28 -4.06 0.25
CA HIS A 33 -6.27 -4.00 -1.21
C HIS A 33 -5.07 -3.22 -1.74
N VAL A 34 -4.90 -1.98 -1.27
CA VAL A 34 -3.80 -1.10 -1.73
C VAL A 34 -2.44 -1.73 -1.43
N LEU A 35 -2.22 -2.22 -0.21
CA LEU A 35 -0.94 -2.83 0.17
C LEU A 35 -0.62 -4.06 -0.69
N THR A 36 -1.62 -4.93 -0.93
CA THR A 36 -1.45 -6.14 -1.72
C THR A 36 -1.06 -5.84 -3.16
N PHE A 37 -1.83 -4.98 -3.85
CA PHE A 37 -1.59 -4.69 -5.25
C PHE A 37 -0.36 -3.79 -5.45
N ALA A 38 -0.06 -2.89 -4.52
CA ALA A 38 1.17 -2.10 -4.55
C ALA A 38 2.41 -3.00 -4.43
N ALA A 39 2.45 -3.90 -3.44
CA ALA A 39 3.57 -4.82 -3.24
C ALA A 39 3.74 -5.78 -4.43
N HIS A 40 2.64 -6.33 -4.94
CA HIS A 40 2.67 -7.21 -6.11
C HIS A 40 3.22 -6.50 -7.36
N ARG A 41 2.62 -5.36 -7.75
CA ARG A 41 3.04 -4.61 -8.95
C ARG A 41 4.46 -4.10 -8.85
N ARG A 42 4.88 -3.65 -7.65
CA ARG A 42 6.26 -3.23 -7.40
C ARG A 42 7.23 -4.39 -7.60
N THR A 43 6.92 -5.56 -7.07
CA THR A 43 7.77 -6.76 -7.23
C THR A 43 7.93 -7.10 -8.71
N LEU A 44 6.84 -7.07 -9.48
CA LEU A 44 6.90 -7.28 -10.94
C LEU A 44 7.77 -6.24 -11.64
N ALA A 45 7.62 -4.95 -11.33
CA ALA A 45 8.40 -3.88 -11.94
C ALA A 45 9.90 -3.99 -11.62
N VAL A 46 10.25 -4.21 -10.35
CA VAL A 46 11.65 -4.40 -9.90
C VAL A 46 12.28 -5.58 -10.63
N ARG A 47 11.58 -6.73 -10.70
CA ARG A 47 12.08 -7.92 -11.39
C ARG A 47 12.21 -7.73 -12.91
N ALA A 48 11.30 -6.99 -13.53
CA ALA A 48 11.39 -6.68 -14.95
C ALA A 48 12.63 -5.82 -15.26
N LEU A 49 12.91 -4.80 -14.44
CA LEU A 49 14.07 -3.94 -14.59
C LEU A 49 15.39 -4.67 -14.32
N ASP A 50 15.42 -5.52 -13.30
CA ASP A 50 16.56 -6.38 -12.97
C ASP A 50 16.96 -7.29 -14.14
N LYS A 51 15.97 -7.87 -14.84
CA LYS A 51 16.18 -8.68 -16.05
C LYS A 51 16.88 -7.90 -17.19
N HIS A 52 16.74 -6.58 -17.22
CA HIS A 52 17.39 -5.70 -18.20
C HIS A 52 18.66 -5.02 -17.66
N GLY A 53 19.22 -5.50 -16.56
CA GLY A 53 20.47 -5.02 -15.98
C GLY A 53 20.35 -3.77 -15.11
N VAL A 54 19.13 -3.26 -14.90
CA VAL A 54 18.88 -2.15 -13.96
C VAL A 54 18.75 -2.73 -12.56
N THR A 55 19.89 -2.88 -11.90
CA THR A 55 20.01 -3.48 -10.57
C THR A 55 19.99 -2.41 -9.45
N ARG A 56 19.96 -2.84 -8.18
CA ARG A 56 20.03 -1.98 -6.97
C ARG A 56 18.81 -1.08 -6.72
N LEU A 57 17.64 -1.44 -7.24
CA LEU A 57 16.39 -0.71 -6.98
C LEU A 57 15.82 -0.91 -5.57
N GLY A 58 16.30 -1.93 -4.84
CA GLY A 58 15.73 -2.36 -3.56
C GLY A 58 14.33 -2.95 -3.70
N TRP A 59 13.72 -3.33 -2.58
CA TRP A 59 12.35 -3.87 -2.56
C TRP A 59 11.29 -2.83 -2.21
N GLY A 60 11.73 -1.65 -1.76
CA GLY A 60 10.86 -0.57 -1.27
C GLY A 60 10.17 -0.94 0.02
N ASP A 61 10.92 -1.56 0.93
CA ASP A 61 10.47 -1.74 2.30
C ASP A 61 10.33 -0.35 2.95
N PRO A 62 9.12 0.05 3.39
CA PRO A 62 8.91 1.35 4.03
C PRO A 62 9.81 1.59 5.25
N ILE A 63 10.25 0.54 5.95
CA ILE A 63 11.14 0.65 7.12
C ILE A 63 12.45 1.36 6.72
N GLU A 64 13.00 1.07 5.55
CA GLU A 64 14.25 1.68 5.06
C GLU A 64 14.17 3.22 5.01
N TRP A 65 12.96 3.76 4.81
CA TRP A 65 12.70 5.20 4.65
C TRP A 65 12.17 5.83 5.94
N LEU A 66 11.28 5.13 6.64
CA LEU A 66 10.64 5.62 7.86
C LEU A 66 11.60 5.60 9.05
N ASP A 67 12.47 4.59 9.17
CA ASP A 67 13.48 4.56 10.24
C ASP A 67 14.64 5.51 9.94
N ALA A 68 14.91 5.80 8.67
CA ALA A 68 15.84 6.87 8.31
C ALA A 68 15.32 8.23 8.78
N ALA A 69 14.02 8.49 8.66
CA ALA A 69 13.39 9.73 9.12
C ALA A 69 13.35 9.86 10.65
N HIS A 70 13.25 8.76 11.41
CA HIS A 70 13.28 8.79 12.88
C HIS A 70 14.68 8.98 13.49
N ARG A 71 15.75 8.82 12.70
CA ARG A 71 17.14 9.00 13.16
C ARG A 71 17.73 10.39 12.86
N ALA A 72 17.00 11.24 12.14
CA ALA A 72 17.38 12.61 11.80
C ALA A 72 16.81 13.61 12.83
#